data_AF-A0A1Q7T2J6-F1
#
_entry.id   AF-A0A1Q7T2J6-F1
#
_cell.length_a   1.000
_cell.length_b   1.000
_cell.length_c   1.000
_cell.angle_alpha   90.00
_cell.angle_beta   90.00
_cell.angle_gamma   90.00
#
_symmetry.space_group_name_H-M   'P 1'
#
loop_
_entity.id
_entity.type
_entity.pdbx_description
1 polymer ?
#
loop_
_entity_poly.entity_id
_entity_poly.type
_entity_poly.pdbx_seq_one_letter_code
_entity_poly.pdbx_strand_id
1 'polypeptide(L)'
;MKGKPVKSNHRHRDVKPENMLLLPDDTILLSDFGIATMAHSTSSMRTQASLGTISYMAPEQIQSHPRPASDQYALAVVAYQWLTGELPFQGSAIEVNAKHLGATPPWPLSINGTKNNAKEF
;
A
#
# COMPACT_ATOMS: atom_id res chain seq x y z
N MET A 1 -24.30 33.63 -0.98
CA MET A 1 -24.13 32.39 -1.76
C MET A 1 -23.32 31.40 -0.91
N LYS A 2 -23.91 30.29 -0.44
CA LYS A 2 -23.13 29.24 0.24
C LYS A 2 -22.43 28.44 -0.86
N GLY A 3 -21.09 28.56 -0.95
CA GLY A 3 -20.29 27.78 -1.89
C GLY A 3 -20.54 26.29 -1.67
N LYS A 4 -20.78 25.53 -2.75
CA LYS A 4 -20.86 24.07 -2.67
C LYS A 4 -19.55 23.56 -2.04
N PRO A 5 -19.59 22.57 -1.12
CA PRO A 5 -18.37 22.01 -0.57
C PRO A 5 -17.53 21.48 -1.73
N VAL A 6 -16.33 22.03 -1.90
CA VAL A 6 -15.35 21.49 -2.83
C VAL A 6 -15.00 20.11 -2.29
N LYS A 7 -15.49 19.05 -2.95
CA LYS A 7 -15.00 17.70 -2.66
C LYS A 7 -13.51 17.70 -2.96
N SER A 8 -12.70 17.70 -1.93
CA SER A 8 -11.24 17.61 -2.03
C SER A 8 -10.88 16.21 -2.54
N ASN A 9 -10.58 16.09 -3.82
CA ASN A 9 -10.15 14.83 -4.47
C ASN A 9 -8.65 14.57 -4.23
N HIS A 10 -8.16 14.83 -3.02
CA HIS A 10 -6.76 14.60 -2.66
C HIS A 10 -6.53 13.10 -2.52
N ARG A 11 -5.55 12.60 -3.26
CA ARG A 11 -5.11 11.19 -3.25
C ARG A 11 -3.66 11.20 -2.78
N HIS A 12 -3.31 10.28 -1.88
CA HIS A 12 -1.95 10.16 -1.38
C HIS A 12 -1.01 9.55 -2.41
N ARG A 13 -1.45 8.44 -3.04
CA ARG A 13 -0.74 7.65 -4.07
C ARG A 13 0.50 6.88 -3.59
N ASP A 14 0.96 7.13 -2.38
CA ASP A 14 2.11 6.46 -1.77
C ASP A 14 1.82 6.10 -0.30
N VAL A 15 0.69 5.44 -0.02
CA VAL A 15 0.39 4.98 1.34
C VAL A 15 1.20 3.73 1.63
N LYS A 16 2.09 3.80 2.62
CA LYS A 16 2.98 2.72 3.07
C LYS A 16 3.57 3.05 4.45
N PRO A 17 4.12 2.07 5.19
CA PRO A 17 4.62 2.31 6.54
C PRO A 17 5.71 3.38 6.62
N GLU A 18 6.54 3.52 5.58
CA GLU A 18 7.60 4.54 5.52
C GLU A 18 7.07 5.97 5.53
N ASN A 19 5.81 6.17 5.11
CA ASN A 19 5.12 7.46 5.09
C ASN A 19 4.15 7.58 6.29
N MET A 20 4.25 6.72 7.30
CA MET A 20 3.44 6.74 8.51
C MET A 20 4.31 7.06 9.72
N LEU A 21 4.16 8.25 10.26
CA LEU A 21 4.90 8.73 11.43
C LEU A 21 4.15 8.36 12.71
N LEU A 22 4.82 7.67 13.63
CA LEU A 22 4.30 7.36 14.96
C LEU A 22 4.73 8.46 15.94
N LEU A 23 3.75 9.14 16.53
CA LEU A 23 3.97 10.12 17.59
C LEU A 23 4.08 9.44 18.97
N PRO A 24 4.65 10.11 19.99
CA PRO A 24 4.78 9.55 21.34
C PRO A 24 3.46 9.22 22.05
N ASP A 25 2.33 9.75 21.56
CA ASP A 25 0.98 9.52 22.07
C ASP A 25 0.24 8.41 21.29
N ASP A 26 0.98 7.56 20.56
CA ASP A 26 0.49 6.49 19.68
C ASP A 26 -0.36 6.97 18.49
N THR A 27 -0.40 8.29 18.22
CA THR A 27 -1.05 8.82 17.02
C THR A 27 -0.21 8.52 15.79
N ILE A 28 -0.85 7.96 14.75
CA ILE A 28 -0.23 7.80 13.42
C ILE A 28 -0.59 9.00 12.54
N LEU A 29 0.43 9.70 12.04
CA LEU A 29 0.31 10.74 11.03
C LEU A 29 0.78 10.23 9.68
N LEU A 30 0.01 10.50 8.64
CA LEU A 30 0.43 10.24 7.26
C LEU A 30 1.30 11.42 6.77
N SER A 31 2.47 11.14 6.20
CA SER A 31 3.40 12.13 5.64
C SER A 31 3.54 11.95 4.12
N ASP A 32 4.23 12.87 3.45
CA ASP A 32 4.60 12.72 2.03
C ASP A 32 3.41 12.64 1.06
N PHE A 33 2.37 13.43 1.34
CA PHE A 33 1.20 13.60 0.48
C PHE A 33 1.60 14.02 -0.94
N GLY A 34 1.74 13.04 -1.84
CA GLY A 34 1.57 13.17 -3.29
C GLY A 34 2.32 14.28 -4.05
N ILE A 35 3.31 14.98 -3.46
CA ILE A 35 4.13 15.99 -4.17
C ILE A 35 4.91 15.33 -5.33
N ALA A 36 5.06 13.99 -5.30
CA ALA A 36 5.62 13.18 -6.39
C ALA A 36 4.82 13.20 -7.71
N THR A 37 3.65 13.84 -7.76
CA THR A 37 2.81 13.87 -8.98
C THR A 37 3.31 14.79 -10.09
N MET A 38 4.25 15.70 -9.86
CA MET A 38 4.83 16.52 -10.94
C MET A 38 5.94 15.80 -11.74
N ALA A 39 6.49 14.70 -11.22
CA ALA A 39 7.62 14.00 -11.86
C ALA A 39 7.19 12.82 -12.77
N HIS A 40 5.95 12.33 -12.65
CA HIS A 40 5.45 11.19 -13.41
C HIS A 40 5.20 11.45 -14.91
N SER A 41 5.36 12.70 -15.38
CA SER A 41 5.38 13.01 -16.81
C SER A 41 6.68 12.59 -17.51
N THR A 42 7.70 12.16 -16.76
CA THR A 42 8.94 11.65 -17.33
C THR A 42 8.95 10.12 -17.29
N SER A 43 9.11 9.49 -18.46
CA SER A 43 9.11 8.02 -18.60
C SER A 43 10.21 7.33 -17.78
N SER A 44 11.23 8.07 -17.35
CA SER A 44 12.40 7.61 -16.59
C SER A 44 12.12 7.16 -15.15
N MET A 45 10.97 7.47 -14.55
CA MET A 45 10.65 7.03 -13.18
C MET A 45 9.85 5.71 -13.09
N ARG A 46 9.37 5.14 -14.21
CA ARG A 46 8.81 3.77 -14.20
C ARG A 46 9.86 2.72 -13.80
N THR A 47 11.14 3.05 -13.96
CA THR A 47 12.30 2.26 -13.56
C THR A 47 12.73 2.42 -12.09
N GLN A 48 12.14 3.35 -11.33
CA GLN A 48 12.51 3.64 -9.93
C GLN A 48 11.37 3.44 -8.92
N ALA A 49 10.32 2.69 -9.27
CA ALA A 49 9.49 2.11 -8.23
C ALA A 49 10.38 1.09 -7.47
N SER A 50 10.95 1.51 -6.35
CA SER A 50 11.65 0.59 -5.46
C SER A 50 10.69 -0.55 -5.11
N LEU A 51 11.21 -1.78 -4.98
CA LEU A 51 10.41 -2.96 -4.64
C LEU A 51 9.42 -2.69 -3.49
N GLY A 52 9.83 -1.88 -2.50
CA GLY A 52 9.00 -1.47 -1.37
C GLY A 52 7.74 -0.68 -1.74
N THR A 53 7.78 0.23 -2.73
CA THR A 53 6.58 0.96 -3.15
C THR A 53 5.60 0.07 -3.93
N ILE A 54 6.11 -0.90 -4.70
CA ILE A 54 5.28 -1.82 -5.50
C ILE A 54 4.41 -2.69 -4.58
N SER A 55 4.93 -3.08 -3.42
CA SER A 55 4.25 -3.95 -2.46
C SER A 55 2.90 -3.45 -1.96
N TYR A 56 2.65 -2.14 -2.01
CA TYR A 56 1.39 -1.52 -1.54
C TYR A 56 0.53 -0.97 -2.69
N MET A 57 0.97 -1.11 -3.94
CA MET A 57 0.37 -0.44 -5.07
C MET A 57 -0.97 -1.07 -5.49
N ALA A 58 -1.99 -0.23 -5.65
CA ALA A 58 -3.30 -0.68 -6.13
C ALA A 58 -3.24 -1.16 -7.61
N PRO A 59 -4.11 -2.11 -8.02
CA PRO A 59 -4.13 -2.63 -9.38
C PRO A 59 -4.33 -1.54 -10.43
N GLU A 60 -5.26 -0.61 -10.18
CA GLU A 60 -5.49 0.52 -11.08
C GLU A 60 -4.33 1.53 -11.08
N GLN A 61 -3.55 1.61 -10.01
CA GLN A 61 -2.36 2.46 -9.96
C GLN A 61 -1.22 1.86 -10.80
N ILE A 62 -1.02 0.54 -10.77
CA ILE A 62 -0.10 -0.18 -11.67
C ILE A 62 -0.47 0.07 -13.14
N GLN A 63 -1.78 0.11 -13.43
CA GLN A 63 -2.31 0.42 -14.76
C GLN A 63 -2.29 1.92 -15.09
N SER A 64 -1.69 2.79 -14.25
CA SER A 64 -1.62 4.25 -14.44
C SER A 64 -2.98 4.98 -14.38
N HIS A 65 -3.98 4.40 -13.72
CA HIS A 65 -5.31 4.96 -13.47
C HIS A 65 -5.63 5.10 -11.97
N PRO A 66 -4.81 5.81 -11.16
CA PRO A 66 -5.02 5.90 -9.71
C PRO A 66 -6.33 6.62 -9.37
N ARG A 67 -7.06 6.11 -8.37
CA ARG A 67 -8.35 6.63 -7.88
C ARG A 67 -8.29 6.80 -6.36
N PRO A 68 -9.27 7.45 -5.71
CA PRO A 68 -9.30 7.50 -4.23
C PRO A 68 -9.31 6.11 -3.57
N ALA A 69 -9.89 5.11 -4.24
CA ALA A 69 -9.84 3.71 -3.79
C ALA A 69 -8.42 3.11 -3.79
N SER A 70 -7.47 3.70 -4.52
CA SER A 70 -6.09 3.22 -4.55
C SER A 70 -5.40 3.41 -3.19
N ASP A 71 -5.69 4.51 -2.49
CA ASP A 71 -5.17 4.75 -1.14
C ASP A 71 -5.79 3.76 -0.13
N GLN A 72 -7.06 3.37 -0.32
CA GLN A 72 -7.73 2.37 0.50
C GLN A 72 -7.10 0.98 0.31
N TYR A 73 -6.77 0.62 -0.93
CA TYR A 73 -6.08 -0.63 -1.23
C TYR A 73 -4.72 -0.68 -0.52
N ALA A 74 -3.93 0.37 -0.67
CA ALA A 74 -2.61 0.45 -0.05
C ALA A 74 -2.69 0.38 1.48
N LEU A 75 -3.66 1.07 2.09
CA LEU A 75 -3.95 0.96 3.53
C LEU A 75 -4.34 -0.46 3.95
N ALA A 76 -5.12 -1.18 3.13
CA ALA A 76 -5.47 -2.58 3.40
C ALA A 76 -4.24 -3.49 3.36
N VAL A 77 -3.28 -3.23 2.48
CA VAL A 77 -2.00 -3.96 2.46
C VAL A 77 -1.17 -3.66 3.70
N VAL A 78 -1.12 -2.39 4.16
CA VAL A 78 -0.45 -2.03 5.42
C VAL A 78 -1.08 -2.76 6.61
N ALA A 79 -2.42 -2.72 6.71
CA ALA A 79 -3.14 -3.43 7.76
C ALA A 79 -2.90 -4.95 7.72
N TYR A 80 -2.87 -5.54 6.51
CA TYR A 80 -2.50 -6.94 6.32
C TYR A 80 -1.11 -7.22 6.91
N GLN A 81 -0.11 -6.40 6.56
CA GLN A 81 1.25 -6.59 7.02
C GLN A 81 1.38 -6.44 8.54
N TRP A 82 0.71 -5.46 9.14
CA TRP A 82 0.75 -5.30 10.59
C TRP A 82 0.09 -6.45 11.34
N LEU A 83 -1.01 -7.00 10.80
CA LEU A 83 -1.71 -8.13 11.41
C LEU A 83 -0.98 -9.45 11.25
N THR A 84 -0.23 -9.62 10.16
CA THR A 84 0.37 -10.92 9.77
C THR A 84 1.88 -10.98 9.90
N GLY A 85 2.56 -9.83 10.00
CA GLY A 85 4.00 -9.71 9.91
C GLY A 85 4.56 -9.84 8.49
N GLU A 86 3.73 -10.16 7.49
CA GLU A 86 4.16 -10.42 6.10
C GLU A 86 3.35 -9.60 5.09
N LEU A 87 3.93 -9.30 3.93
CA LEU A 87 3.16 -8.73 2.82
C LEU A 87 2.24 -9.79 2.20
N PRO A 88 1.05 -9.42 1.67
CA PRO A 88 0.14 -10.37 1.05
C PRO A 88 0.74 -11.03 -0.19
N PHE A 89 1.66 -10.33 -0.88
CA PHE A 89 2.37 -10.83 -2.04
C PHE A 89 3.88 -10.59 -1.89
N GLN A 90 4.65 -11.65 -2.16
CA GLN A 90 6.12 -11.64 -2.12
C GLN A 90 6.66 -12.14 -3.47
N GLY A 91 7.89 -11.75 -3.80
CA GLY A 91 8.57 -12.09 -5.05
C GLY A 91 9.30 -10.89 -5.66
N SER A 92 9.73 -11.03 -6.90
CA SER A 92 10.25 -9.92 -7.72
C SER A 92 9.18 -8.85 -7.97
N ALA A 93 9.60 -7.65 -8.37
CA ALA A 93 8.70 -6.56 -8.73
C ALA A 93 7.64 -6.97 -9.76
N ILE A 94 8.02 -7.77 -10.74
CA ILE A 94 7.13 -8.24 -11.80
C ILE A 94 6.09 -9.21 -11.24
N GLU A 95 6.51 -10.16 -10.39
CA GLU A 95 5.60 -11.13 -9.77
C GLU A 95 4.62 -10.45 -8.81
N VAL A 96 5.08 -9.51 -8.00
CA VAL A 96 4.24 -8.76 -7.06
C VAL A 96 3.21 -7.92 -7.83
N ASN A 97 3.62 -7.22 -8.89
CA ASN A 97 2.69 -6.51 -9.77
C ASN A 97 1.62 -7.43 -10.36
N ALA A 98 2.03 -8.58 -10.92
CA ALA A 98 1.11 -9.54 -11.50
C ALA A 98 0.10 -10.07 -10.45
N LYS A 99 0.56 -10.32 -9.22
CA LYS A 99 -0.30 -10.75 -8.11
C LYS A 99 -1.29 -9.66 -7.69
N HIS A 100 -0.88 -8.41 -7.57
CA HIS A 100 -1.82 -7.31 -7.32
C HIS A 100 -2.89 -7.21 -8.43
N LEU A 101 -2.52 -7.44 -9.69
CA LEU A 101 -3.44 -7.33 -10.83
C LEU A 101 -4.50 -8.45 -10.92
N GLY A 102 -4.25 -9.64 -10.36
CA GLY A 102 -5.13 -10.79 -10.61
C GLY A 102 -5.15 -11.90 -9.57
N ALA A 103 -4.33 -11.85 -8.52
CA ALA A 103 -4.36 -12.83 -7.45
C ALA A 103 -5.28 -12.38 -6.31
N THR A 104 -5.89 -13.34 -5.63
CA THR A 104 -6.55 -13.09 -4.35
C THR A 104 -5.49 -13.14 -3.25
N PRO A 105 -5.36 -12.11 -2.39
CA PRO A 105 -4.42 -12.16 -1.27
C PRO A 105 -4.81 -13.30 -0.31
N PRO A 106 -3.83 -13.96 0.35
CA PRO A 106 -4.13 -14.95 1.38
C PRO A 106 -5.02 -14.35 2.47
N TRP A 107 -5.80 -15.17 3.17
CA TRP A 107 -6.56 -14.69 4.32
C TRP A 107 -5.60 -14.38 5.49
N PRO A 108 -5.68 -13.20 6.14
CA PRO A 108 -4.78 -12.84 7.24
C PRO A 108 -4.71 -13.86 8.38
N LEU A 109 -5.81 -14.57 8.67
CA LEU A 109 -5.86 -15.59 9.74
C LEU A 109 -5.38 -16.97 9.28
N SER A 110 -5.17 -17.18 7.97
CA SER A 110 -4.67 -18.45 7.44
C SER A 110 -3.15 -18.61 7.63
N ILE A 111 -2.42 -17.51 7.82
CA ILE A 111 -0.96 -17.51 7.97
C ILE A 111 -0.49 -17.94 9.38
N ASN A 112 -1.39 -17.95 10.38
CA ASN A 112 -1.12 -18.42 11.75
C ASN A 112 -1.53 -19.89 11.98
N GLY A 113 -1.96 -20.63 10.95
CA GLY A 113 -2.57 -21.96 11.08
C GLY A 113 -1.61 -23.15 11.29
N THR A 114 -0.29 -23.02 11.13
CA THR A 114 0.64 -24.18 11.18
C THR A 114 2.08 -23.82 11.57
N LYS A 115 2.27 -23.07 12.67
CA LYS A 115 3.58 -23.03 13.38
C LYS A 115 3.46 -23.14 14.90
N ASN A 116 2.39 -23.76 15.41
CA ASN A 116 2.41 -24.25 16.80
C ASN A 116 3.23 -25.54 16.84
N ASN A 117 4.54 -25.36 17.06
CA ASN A 117 5.40 -26.42 17.55
C ASN A 117 4.83 -26.92 18.87
N ALA A 118 4.12 -28.05 18.80
CA ALA A 118 3.97 -28.93 19.94
C ALA A 118 5.36 -29.48 20.29
N LYS A 119 6.14 -28.68 21.02
CA LYS A 119 7.27 -29.11 21.84
C LYS A 119 7.32 -28.21 23.06
N GLU A 120 6.88 -28.81 24.17
CA GLU A 120 7.47 -28.70 25.50
C GLU A 120 7.94 -27.30 25.92
N PHE A 121 7.19 -26.67 26.83
CA PHE A 121 7.55 -26.52 28.25
C PHE A 121 6.28 -26.33 29.07
#